data_AF-A0A2S8NRT4-F1
#
_entry.id   AF-A0A2S8NRT4-F1
#
_cell.length_a   1.000
_cell.length_b   1.000
_cell.length_c   1.000
_cell.angle_alpha   90.00
_cell.angle_beta   90.00
_cell.angle_gamma   90.00
#
_symmetry.space_group_name_H-M   'P 1'
#
loop_
_entity.id
_entity.type
_entity.pdbx_description
1 polymer ?
#
loop_
_entity_poly.entity_id
_entity_poly.type
_entity_poly.pdbx_seq_one_letter_code
_entity_poly.pdbx_strand_id
1 'polypeptide(L)'
;PSFLKILKKKFLYLEQIEKNFMLVDIDLIDPLHRFISRIDLQQLPRNCFLCSQPAKICAIQKKHSTENLIFFVDSLIIKALEQI
;
A
#
# COMPACT_ATOMS: atom_id res chain seq x y z
N PRO A 1 -0.64 22.35 -1.24
CA PRO A 1 -1.19 21.34 -2.18
C PRO A 1 -0.14 20.58 -2.99
N SER A 2 0.81 21.25 -3.65
CA SER A 2 1.86 20.61 -4.47
C SER A 2 2.85 19.77 -3.64
N PHE A 3 3.32 20.30 -2.50
CA PHE A 3 4.26 19.59 -1.62
C PHE A 3 3.70 18.28 -1.07
N LEU A 4 2.47 18.27 -0.55
CA LEU A 4 1.83 17.04 -0.04
C LEU A 4 1.67 15.99 -1.14
N LYS A 5 1.39 16.42 -2.38
CA LYS A 5 1.37 15.51 -3.54
C LYS A 5 2.75 14.91 -3.83
N ILE A 6 3.81 15.69 -3.72
CA ILE A 6 5.20 15.19 -3.86
C ILE A 6 5.52 14.19 -2.76
N LEU A 7 5.16 14.48 -1.51
CA LEU A 7 5.41 13.58 -0.38
C LEU A 7 4.61 12.27 -0.52
N LYS A 8 3.32 12.33 -0.89
CA LYS A 8 2.52 11.12 -1.14
C LYS A 8 3.14 10.29 -2.28
N LYS A 9 3.65 10.91 -3.36
CA LYS A 9 4.39 10.18 -4.41
C LYS A 9 5.62 9.45 -3.87
N LYS A 10 6.36 10.04 -2.92
CA LYS A 10 7.50 9.35 -2.27
C LYS A 10 7.04 8.13 -1.48
N PHE A 11 5.94 8.21 -0.73
CA PHE A 11 5.40 7.04 -0.04
C PHE A 11 4.95 5.95 -1.01
N LEU A 12 4.28 6.31 -2.11
CA LEU A 12 3.92 5.35 -3.15
C LEU A 12 5.14 4.68 -3.79
N TYR A 13 6.25 5.42 -3.94
CA TYR A 13 7.51 4.87 -4.43
C TYR A 13 8.13 3.87 -3.43
N LEU A 14 8.03 4.12 -2.12
CA LEU A 14 8.49 3.17 -1.10
C LEU A 14 7.77 1.81 -1.23
N GLU A 15 6.45 1.83 -1.46
CA GLU A 15 5.69 0.61 -1.69
C GLU A 15 6.11 -0.16 -2.97
N GLN A 16 6.68 0.54 -3.97
CA GLN A 16 7.15 -0.07 -5.21
C GLN A 16 8.52 -0.73 -5.06
N ILE A 17 9.42 -0.13 -4.27
CA ILE A 17 10.76 -0.67 -4.06
C ILE A 17 10.75 -1.84 -3.09
N GLU A 18 9.93 -1.77 -2.04
CA GLU A 18 9.94 -2.76 -0.96
C GLU A 18 8.52 -3.02 -0.47
N LYS A 19 8.10 -4.29 -0.56
CA LYS A 19 6.70 -4.69 -0.31
C LYS A 19 6.26 -4.55 1.15
N ASN A 20 7.18 -4.53 2.11
CA ASN A 20 6.86 -4.31 3.52
C ASN A 20 6.25 -2.91 3.77
N PHE A 21 6.57 -1.89 2.96
CA PHE A 21 5.91 -0.58 3.06
C PHE A 21 4.42 -0.62 2.74
N MET A 22 3.93 -1.65 2.03
CA MET A 22 2.49 -1.84 1.81
C MET A 22 1.74 -2.30 3.07
N LEU A 23 2.45 -2.70 4.14
CA LEU A 23 1.86 -3.06 5.43
C LEU A 23 1.56 -1.84 6.30
N VAL A 24 2.13 -0.68 5.96
CA VAL A 24 1.97 0.55 6.73
C VAL A 24 0.99 1.47 6.01
N ASP A 25 -0.05 1.90 6.71
CA ASP A 25 -0.99 2.88 6.18
C ASP A 25 -0.50 4.29 6.52
N ILE A 26 0.12 4.96 5.54
CA ILE A 26 0.61 6.34 5.69
C ILE A 26 -0.29 7.30 4.91
N ASP A 27 -1.05 8.08 5.65
CA ASP A 27 -1.92 9.10 5.11
C ASP A 27 -1.39 10.52 5.29
N LEU A 28 -1.62 11.32 4.25
CA LEU A 28 -1.33 12.75 4.25
C LEU A 28 -2.62 13.51 4.26
N ILE A 29 -2.76 14.37 5.26
CA ILE A 29 -3.92 15.21 5.47
C ILE A 29 -3.49 16.67 5.25
N ASP A 30 -4.28 17.42 4.48
CA ASP A 30 -4.04 18.85 4.29
C ASP A 30 -4.61 19.69 5.45
N PRO A 31 -4.30 21.01 5.53
CA PRO A 31 -4.83 21.87 6.60
C PRO A 31 -6.36 21.98 6.64
N LEU A 32 -7.05 21.61 5.56
CA LEU A 32 -8.51 21.56 5.48
C LEU A 32 -9.06 20.17 5.83
N HIS A 33 -8.23 19.31 6.44
CA HIS A 33 -8.58 17.95 6.86
C HIS A 33 -8.93 17.02 5.69
N ARG A 34 -8.42 17.30 4.48
CA ARG A 34 -8.62 16.44 3.31
C ARG A 34 -7.45 15.49 3.13
N PHE A 35 -7.77 14.22 2.90
CA PHE A 35 -6.78 13.21 2.56
C PHE A 35 -6.26 13.39 1.13
N ILE A 36 -4.95 13.25 0.94
CA ILE A 36 -4.34 13.13 -0.38
C ILE A 36 -4.30 11.66 -0.79
N SER A 37 -5.20 11.29 -1.70
CA SER A 37 -5.35 9.92 -2.18
C SER A 37 -4.46 9.63 -3.40
N ARG A 38 -4.43 8.36 -3.83
CA ARG A 38 -3.80 7.93 -5.09
C ARG A 38 -4.46 8.54 -6.32
N ILE A 39 -5.78 8.74 -6.27
CA ILE A 39 -6.56 9.30 -7.38
C ILE A 39 -6.15 10.74 -7.64
N ASP A 40 -5.88 11.51 -6.58
CA ASP A 40 -5.38 12.90 -6.67
C ASP A 40 -4.01 13.03 -7.38
N LEU A 41 -3.32 11.90 -7.55
CA LEU A 41 -2.03 11.74 -8.20
C LEU A 41 -2.12 10.97 -9.54
N GLN A 42 -3.33 10.63 -10.00
CA GLN A 42 -3.56 9.80 -11.19
C GLN A 42 -2.84 8.45 -11.13
N GLN A 43 -2.69 7.89 -9.93
CA GLN A 43 -2.04 6.60 -9.71
C GLN A 43 -3.06 5.46 -9.66
N LEU A 44 -2.66 4.29 -10.16
CA LEU A 44 -3.48 3.10 -10.10
C LEU A 44 -3.68 2.62 -8.64
N PRO A 45 -4.78 1.90 -8.37
CA PRO A 45 -4.95 1.21 -7.10
C PRO A 45 -3.76 0.30 -6.79
N ARG A 46 -3.50 0.05 -5.51
CA ARG A 46 -2.46 -0.91 -5.12
C ARG A 46 -2.80 -2.32 -5.62
N ASN A 47 -1.77 -3.03 -6.05
CA ASN A 47 -1.89 -4.45 -6.38
C ASN A 47 -2.18 -5.27 -5.12
N CYS A 48 -2.81 -6.41 -5.29
CA CYS A 48 -2.99 -7.39 -4.24
C CYS A 48 -1.62 -7.90 -3.77
N PHE A 49 -1.53 -8.27 -2.49
CA PHE A 49 -0.33 -8.88 -1.93
C PHE A 49 0.10 -10.14 -2.68
N LEU A 50 -0.87 -10.93 -3.18
CA LEU A 50 -0.64 -12.25 -3.75
C LEU A 50 -0.72 -12.29 -5.28
N CYS A 51 -1.23 -11.24 -5.94
CA CYS A 51 -1.32 -11.20 -7.40
C CYS A 51 -1.35 -9.78 -7.97
N SER A 52 -1.22 -9.64 -9.30
CA SER A 52 -1.18 -8.33 -9.98
C SER A 52 -2.53 -7.64 -10.16
N GLN A 53 -3.61 -8.18 -9.59
CA GLN A 53 -4.94 -7.56 -9.66
C GLN A 53 -5.08 -6.49 -8.56
N PRO A 54 -5.89 -5.44 -8.77
CA PRO A 54 -6.18 -4.46 -7.72
C PRO A 54 -6.65 -5.13 -6.42
N ALA A 55 -6.06 -4.74 -5.29
CA ALA A 55 -6.35 -5.36 -3.98
C ALA A 55 -7.85 -5.33 -3.64
N LYS A 56 -8.53 -4.22 -3.96
CA LYS A 56 -9.98 -4.06 -3.76
C LYS A 56 -10.80 -5.11 -4.52
N ILE A 57 -10.40 -5.46 -5.75
CA ILE A 57 -11.10 -6.48 -6.55
C ILE A 57 -10.93 -7.85 -5.90
N CYS A 58 -9.71 -8.21 -5.50
CA CYS A 58 -9.44 -9.50 -4.84
C CYS A 58 -10.20 -9.64 -3.51
N ALA A 59 -10.30 -8.56 -2.74
CA ALA A 59 -11.04 -8.54 -1.47
C ALA A 59 -12.55 -8.78 -1.68
N ILE A 60 -13.17 -8.07 -2.63
CA ILE A 60 -14.59 -8.23 -2.96
C ILE A 60 -14.88 -9.64 -3.47
N GLN A 61 -14.01 -10.18 -4.32
CA GLN A 61 -14.17 -11.52 -4.90
C GLN A 61 -13.77 -12.65 -3.95
N LYS A 62 -13.23 -12.34 -2.75
CA LYS A 62 -12.60 -13.32 -1.84
C LYS A 62 -11.64 -14.25 -2.59
N LYS A 63 -10.87 -13.68 -3.53
CA LYS A 63 -10.05 -14.43 -4.50
C LYS A 63 -8.98 -15.29 -3.83
N HIS A 64 -8.49 -14.85 -2.68
CA HIS A 64 -7.46 -15.54 -1.91
C HIS A 64 -8.01 -15.88 -0.52
N SER A 65 -7.59 -17.01 0.01
CA SER A 65 -7.91 -17.39 1.38
C SER A 65 -7.21 -16.47 2.38
N THR A 66 -7.80 -16.32 3.56
CA THR A 66 -7.24 -15.49 4.64
C THR A 66 -5.89 -16.04 5.10
N GLU A 67 -5.74 -17.37 5.14
CA GLU A 67 -4.52 -18.05 5.57
C GLU A 67 -3.34 -17.70 4.65
N ASN A 68 -3.57 -17.70 3.33
CA ASN A 68 -2.54 -17.31 2.36
C ASN A 68 -2.14 -15.83 2.50
N LEU A 69 -3.09 -14.96 2.84
CA LEU A 69 -2.81 -13.55 3.09
C LEU A 69 -1.99 -13.36 4.36
N ILE A 70 -2.36 -14.03 5.45
CA ILE A 70 -1.63 -13.99 6.73
C ILE A 70 -0.21 -14.50 6.53
N PHE A 71 -0.05 -15.68 5.91
CA PHE A 71 1.27 -16.26 5.65
C PHE A 71 2.19 -15.30 4.87
N PHE A 72 1.64 -14.63 3.85
CA PHE A 72 2.40 -13.65 3.09
C PHE A 72 2.76 -12.41 3.91
N VAL A 73 1.82 -11.88 4.71
CA VAL A 73 2.08 -10.74 5.59
C VAL A 73 3.16 -11.08 6.62
N ASP A 74 3.09 -12.25 7.26
CA ASP A 74 4.10 -12.72 8.22
C ASP A 74 5.48 -12.80 7.56
N SER A 75 5.56 -13.32 6.32
CA SER A 75 6.81 -13.37 5.57
C SER A 75 7.42 -11.98 5.32
N LEU A 76 6.58 -10.96 5.08
CA LEU A 76 7.04 -9.58 4.91
C LEU A 76 7.53 -8.97 6.23
N ILE A 77 6.86 -9.30 7.34
CA ILE A 77 7.25 -8.82 8.68
C ILE A 77 8.59 -9.43 9.08
N ILE A 78 8.77 -10.75 8.92
CA ILE A 78 10.02 -11.44 9.22
C ILE A 78 11.17 -10.83 8.40
N LYS A 79 10.98 -10.66 7.07
CA LYS A 79 11.97 -10.02 6.20
C LYS A 79 12.34 -8.61 6.70
N ALA A 80 11.38 -7.83 7.19
CA ALA A 80 11.62 -6.48 7.67
C ALA A 80 12.41 -6.47 9.00
N LEU A 81 12.18 -7.46 9.89
CA LEU A 81 12.88 -7.57 11.18
C LEU A 81 14.31 -8.09 11.04
N GLU A 82 14.58 -8.97 10.07
CA GLU A 82 15.93 -9.47 9.78
C GLU A 82 16.88 -8.40 9.20
N GLN A 83 16.34 -7.26 8.78
CA GLN A 83 17.09 -6.13 8.23
C GLN A 83 17.51 -5.08 9.27
N ILE A 84 17.18 -5.31 10.55
CA ILE A 84 17.48 -4.43 11.70
C ILE A 84 18.63 -5.05 12.50
#